data_AF-A0A6I4M6P1-F1
#
_entry.id   AF-A0A6I4M6P1-F1
#
_cell.length_a   1.000
_cell.length_b   1.000
_cell.length_c   1.000
_cell.angle_alpha   90.00
_cell.angle_beta   90.00
_cell.angle_gamma   90.00
#
_symmetry.space_group_name_H-M   'P 1'
#
loop_
_entity.id
_entity.type
_entity.pdbx_description
1 polymer ?
#
loop_
_entity_poly.entity_id
_entity_poly.type
_entity_poly.pdbx_seq_one_letter_code
_entity_poly.pdbx_strand_id
1 'polypeptide(L)'
;MGGVSSQRVAFDAARVLVSAASSDLCWWLCGELGRCLGEGYEARLLETRLRLEHDDVYYKEAGCWRAILEDAFRDRPDAAECLYRVVGPLLGASAGR
;
A
#
# COMPACT_ATOMS: atom_id res chain seq x y z
N MET A 1 19.27 -8.44 14.78
CA MET A 1 18.12 -7.58 14.43
C MET A 1 17.74 -7.94 13.01
N GLY A 2 16.71 -8.76 12.79
CA GLY A 2 16.34 -9.21 11.44
C GLY A 2 15.78 -8.02 10.66
N GLY A 3 16.43 -7.65 9.56
CA GLY A 3 15.98 -6.55 8.71
C GLY A 3 14.61 -6.83 8.11
N VAL A 4 13.84 -5.77 7.88
CA VAL A 4 12.56 -5.85 7.18
C VAL A 4 12.81 -6.23 5.72
N SER A 5 12.18 -7.30 5.22
CA SER A 5 12.29 -7.69 3.81
C SER A 5 11.44 -6.77 2.94
N SER A 6 12.09 -5.93 2.12
CA SER A 6 11.41 -4.98 1.22
C SER A 6 10.41 -5.66 0.28
N GLN A 7 10.75 -6.84 -0.25
CA GLN A 7 9.85 -7.63 -1.09
C GLN A 7 8.59 -8.08 -0.34
N ARG A 8 8.76 -8.50 0.92
CA ARG A 8 7.62 -8.90 1.75
C ARG A 8 6.73 -7.71 2.10
N VAL A 9 7.35 -6.57 2.46
CA VAL A 9 6.61 -5.33 2.70
C VAL A 9 5.85 -4.89 1.46
N ALA A 10 6.46 -4.94 0.28
CA ALA A 10 5.80 -4.53 -0.96
C ALA A 10 4.56 -5.39 -1.24
N PHE A 11 4.69 -6.70 -1.05
CA PHE A 11 3.56 -7.63 -1.21
C PHE A 11 2.44 -7.38 -0.20
N ASP A 12 2.78 -7.28 1.09
CA ASP A 12 1.80 -7.10 2.17
C ASP A 12 1.13 -5.72 2.09
N ALA A 13 1.91 -4.66 1.86
CA ALA A 13 1.41 -3.29 1.72
C ALA A 13 0.50 -3.14 0.50
N ALA A 14 0.85 -3.72 -0.65
CA ALA A 14 0.02 -3.62 -1.87
C ALA A 14 -1.40 -4.15 -1.62
N ARG A 15 -1.55 -5.27 -0.92
CA ARG A 15 -2.86 -5.82 -0.57
C ARG A 15 -3.62 -4.92 0.39
N VAL A 16 -2.96 -4.39 1.40
CA VAL A 16 -3.57 -3.45 2.36
C VAL A 16 -4.04 -2.19 1.66
N LEU A 17 -3.21 -1.60 0.79
CA LEU A 17 -3.55 -0.39 0.04
C LEU A 17 -4.82 -0.59 -0.79
N VAL A 18 -4.87 -1.65 -1.60
CA VAL A 18 -6.02 -1.92 -2.48
C VAL A 18 -7.26 -2.30 -1.67
N SER A 19 -7.13 -3.09 -0.61
CA SER A 19 -8.27 -3.41 0.26
C SER A 19 -8.80 -2.18 1.00
N ALA A 20 -7.91 -1.30 1.47
CA ALA A 20 -8.28 -0.07 2.17
C ALA A 20 -8.87 0.97 1.22
N ALA A 21 -8.47 0.98 -0.06
CA ALA A 21 -8.95 1.91 -1.07
C ALA A 21 -10.48 1.86 -1.22
N SER A 22 -11.08 0.67 -1.12
CA SER A 22 -12.54 0.45 -1.12
C SER A 22 -13.23 0.71 0.21
N SER A 23 -12.54 1.25 1.21
CA SER A 23 -13.08 1.53 2.56
C SER A 23 -12.83 2.98 2.98
N ASP A 24 -13.41 3.41 4.09
CA ASP A 24 -13.16 4.75 4.65
C ASP A 24 -11.72 4.92 5.16
N LEU A 25 -10.98 3.81 5.38
CA LEU A 25 -9.57 3.85 5.74
C LEU A 25 -8.70 4.47 4.64
N CYS A 26 -9.20 4.51 3.40
CA CYS A 26 -8.51 5.08 2.24
C CYS A 26 -8.00 6.49 2.51
N TRP A 27 -8.81 7.36 3.13
CA TRP A 27 -8.45 8.77 3.33
C TRP A 27 -7.27 8.95 4.27
N TRP A 28 -7.27 8.21 5.39
CA TRP A 28 -6.14 8.20 6.31
C TRP A 28 -4.90 7.57 5.67
N LEU A 29 -5.08 6.46 4.94
CA LEU A 29 -3.98 5.75 4.31
C LEU A 29 -3.33 6.54 3.18
N CYS A 30 -4.09 7.39 2.45
CA CYS A 30 -3.52 8.33 1.50
C CYS A 30 -2.49 9.25 2.18
N GLY A 31 -2.87 9.91 3.27
CA GLY A 31 -1.93 10.81 3.98
C GLY A 31 -0.68 10.11 4.51
N GLU A 32 -0.82 8.91 5.06
CA GLU A 32 0.34 8.13 5.52
C GLU A 32 1.24 7.65 4.37
N LEU A 33 0.63 7.27 3.24
CA LEU A 33 1.36 6.87 2.04
C LEU A 33 2.14 8.04 1.46
N GLY A 34 1.53 9.22 1.40
CA GLY A 34 2.16 10.47 1.02
C GLY A 34 3.33 10.85 1.91
N ARG A 35 3.16 10.72 3.23
CA ARG A 35 4.23 10.96 4.20
C ARG A 35 5.43 10.02 4.01
N CYS A 36 5.20 8.75 3.65
CA CYS A 36 6.27 7.77 3.47
C CYS A 36 6.91 7.78 2.07
N LEU A 37 6.15 8.04 1.01
CA LEU A 37 6.60 7.88 -0.38
C LEU A 37 6.50 9.16 -1.23
N GLY A 38 5.68 10.13 -0.82
CA GLY A 38 5.43 11.38 -1.50
C GLY A 38 4.01 11.49 -2.09
N GLU A 39 3.58 12.72 -2.34
CA GLU A 39 2.21 13.08 -2.77
C GLU A 39 1.74 12.34 -4.03
N GLY A 40 2.64 11.98 -4.94
CA GLY A 40 2.31 11.22 -6.15
C GLY A 40 1.71 9.83 -5.84
N TYR A 41 2.07 9.23 -4.71
CA TYR A 41 1.51 7.95 -4.28
C TYR A 41 0.12 8.13 -3.66
N GLU A 42 -0.17 9.29 -3.05
CA GLU A 42 -1.53 9.62 -2.59
C GLU A 42 -2.51 9.65 -3.76
N ALA A 43 -2.16 10.41 -4.80
CA ALA A 43 -2.97 10.52 -6.01
C ALA A 43 -3.19 9.14 -6.66
N ARG A 44 -2.15 8.30 -6.71
CA ARG A 44 -2.25 6.93 -7.23
C ARG A 44 -3.23 6.07 -6.43
N LEU A 45 -3.30 6.23 -5.10
CA LEU A 45 -4.24 5.46 -4.27
C LEU A 45 -5.69 5.91 -4.49
N LEU A 46 -5.90 7.21 -4.67
CA LEU A 46 -7.21 7.75 -5.03
C LEU A 46 -7.67 7.26 -6.42
N GLU A 47 -6.78 7.19 -7.40
CA GLU A 47 -7.08 6.56 -8.70
C GLU A 47 -7.45 5.08 -8.55
N THR A 48 -6.73 4.33 -7.73
CA THR A 48 -7.05 2.93 -7.45
C THR A 48 -8.44 2.82 -6.83
N ARG A 49 -8.80 3.68 -5.87
CA ARG A 49 -10.17 3.72 -5.32
C ARG A 49 -11.21 3.91 -6.42
N LEU A 50 -11.04 4.92 -7.28
CA LEU A 50 -11.99 5.20 -8.36
C LEU A 50 -12.15 4.00 -9.30
N ARG A 51 -11.06 3.30 -9.64
CA ARG A 51 -11.13 2.09 -10.49
C ARG A 51 -11.89 0.95 -9.81
N LEU A 52 -11.66 0.75 -8.51
CA LEU A 52 -12.34 -0.30 -7.75
C LEU A 52 -13.84 -0.04 -7.56
N GLU A 53 -14.29 1.22 -7.64
CA GLU A 53 -15.71 1.57 -7.62
C GLU A 53 -16.44 1.14 -8.91
N HIS A 54 -15.73 0.98 -10.02
CA HIS A 54 -16.31 0.70 -11.33
C HIS A 54 -16.01 -0.71 -11.85
N ASP A 55 -14.85 -1.30 -11.50
CA ASP A 55 -14.37 -2.55 -12.07
C ASP A 55 -13.89 -3.55 -10.99
N ASP A 56 -14.05 -4.84 -11.26
CA ASP A 56 -13.43 -5.91 -10.44
C ASP A 56 -11.95 -6.10 -10.81
N VAL A 57 -11.12 -5.15 -10.38
CA VAL A 57 -9.69 -5.07 -10.72
C VAL A 57 -8.76 -5.23 -9.51
N TYR A 58 -9.24 -5.80 -8.41
CA TYR A 58 -8.49 -5.94 -7.16
C TYR A 58 -7.09 -6.56 -7.37
N TYR A 59 -7.03 -7.75 -7.97
CA TYR A 59 -5.77 -8.46 -8.16
C TYR A 59 -4.82 -7.75 -9.12
N LYS A 60 -5.37 -7.04 -10.12
CA LYS A 60 -4.60 -6.26 -11.07
C LYS A 60 -3.96 -5.05 -10.38
N GLU A 61 -4.74 -4.28 -9.63
CA GLU A 61 -4.22 -3.12 -8.88
C GLU A 61 -3.23 -3.57 -7.79
N ALA A 62 -3.48 -4.69 -7.10
CA ALA A 62 -2.55 -5.23 -6.10
C ALA A 62 -1.20 -5.63 -6.74
N GLY A 63 -1.24 -6.24 -7.93
CA GLY A 63 -0.03 -6.53 -8.70
C GLY A 63 0.74 -5.27 -9.12
N CYS A 64 0.03 -4.24 -9.60
CA CYS A 64 0.62 -2.95 -9.95
C CYS A 64 1.26 -2.26 -8.74
N TRP A 65 0.55 -2.21 -7.61
CA TRP A 65 1.06 -1.62 -6.37
C TRP A 65 2.31 -2.33 -5.86
N ARG A 66 2.33 -3.66 -5.93
CA ARG A 66 3.52 -4.43 -5.55
C ARG A 66 4.73 -4.01 -6.39
N ALA A 67 4.60 -3.96 -7.72
CA ALA A 67 5.70 -3.55 -8.60
C ALA A 67 6.17 -2.12 -8.31
N ILE A 68 5.22 -1.18 -8.17
CA ILE A 68 5.49 0.22 -7.82
C ILE A 68 6.28 0.33 -6.51
N LEU A 69 5.90 -0.45 -5.50
CA LEU A 69 6.58 -0.45 -4.19
C LEU A 69 7.94 -1.14 -4.25
N GLU A 70 8.08 -2.25 -4.97
CA GLU A 70 9.36 -2.93 -5.16
C GLU A 70 10.40 -2.00 -5.83
N ASP A 71 9.97 -1.23 -6.83
CA ASP A 71 10.83 -0.21 -7.47
C ASP A 71 11.13 0.95 -6.51
N ALA A 72 10.12 1.48 -5.81
CA ALA A 72 10.33 2.56 -4.85
C ALA A 72 11.29 2.18 -3.71
N PHE A 73 11.21 0.94 -3.22
CA PHE A 73 12.06 0.45 -2.12
C PHE A 73 13.47 0.12 -2.59
N ARG A 74 13.66 -0.16 -3.89
CA ARG A 74 14.99 -0.31 -4.47
C ARG A 74 15.78 0.99 -4.41
N ASP A 75 15.10 2.10 -4.69
CA ASP A 75 15.71 3.43 -4.70
C ASP A 75 15.76 4.05 -3.29
N ARG A 76 14.76 3.75 -2.44
CA ARG A 76 14.61 4.28 -1.07
C ARG A 76 14.23 3.19 -0.07
N PRO A 77 15.19 2.41 0.44
CA PRO A 77 14.91 1.30 1.36
C PRO A 77 14.31 1.74 2.70
N ASP A 78 14.58 2.96 3.14
CA ASP A 78 13.98 3.61 4.32
C ASP A 78 12.46 3.79 4.20
N ALA A 79 11.95 3.99 2.98
CA ALA A 79 10.52 4.07 2.72
C ALA A 79 9.80 2.73 3.00
N ALA A 80 10.49 1.60 2.82
CA ALA A 80 9.94 0.28 3.16
C ALA A 80 9.69 0.15 4.66
N GLU A 81 10.61 0.64 5.50
CA GLU A 81 10.43 0.64 6.95
C GLU A 81 9.31 1.59 7.37
N CYS A 82 9.23 2.77 6.76
CA CYS A 82 8.16 3.73 7.02
C CYS A 82 6.80 3.10 6.73
N LEU A 83 6.63 2.50 5.55
CA LEU A 83 5.38 1.92 5.14
C LEU A 83 5.03 0.68 5.98
N TYR A 84 6.01 -0.16 6.33
CA TYR A 84 5.81 -1.31 7.20
C TYR A 84 5.20 -0.92 8.57
N ARG A 85 5.63 0.20 9.16
CA ARG A 85 5.05 0.68 10.44
C ARG A 85 3.59 1.12 10.30
N VAL A 86 3.19 1.60 9.12
CA VAL A 86 1.82 2.02 8.81
C VAL A 86 0.93 0.80 8.54
N VAL A 87 1.37 -0.12 7.68
CA VAL A 87 0.53 -1.24 7.22
C VAL A 87 0.60 -2.46 8.14
N GLY A 88 1.67 -2.62 8.92
CA GLY A 88 1.87 -3.76 9.82
C GLY A 88 0.70 -4.02 10.76
N PRO A 89 0.18 -2.99 11.46
CA PRO A 89 -1.01 -3.14 12.30
C PRO A 89 -2.29 -3.56 11.53
N LEU A 90 -2.39 -3.22 10.25
CA LEU A 90 -3.58 -3.48 9.42
C LEU A 90 -3.63 -4.91 8.88
N LEU A 91 -2.47 -5.58 8.75
CA LEU A 91 -2.39 -6.97 8.28
C LEU A 91 -3.13 -7.95 9.20
N GLY A 92 -3.14 -7.67 10.51
CA GLY A 92 -3.88 -8.46 11.49
C GLY A 92 -5.39 -8.17 11.51
N ALA A 93 -5.80 -6.96 11.13
CA ALA A 93 -7.20 -6.54 11.12
C ALA A 93 -7.98 -7.11 9.92
N SER A 94 -7.29 -7.46 8.82
CA SER A 94 -7.89 -8.04 7.61
C SER A 94 -8.25 -9.53 7.71
N ALA A 95 -7.84 -10.24 8.76
CA ALA A 95 -8.11 -11.69 8.92
C ALA A 95 -9.44 -12.00 9.67
N GLY A 96 -10.19 -10.97 10.06
CA GLY A 96 -11.39 -11.10 10.90
C GLY A 96 -12.72 -10.78 10.20
N ARG A 97 -12.85 -11.00 8.89
CA ARG A 97 -14.12 -10.88 8.17
C ARG A 97 -14.32 -12.02 7.20
#